data_AF-A0A7J8IVN3-F1
#
_entry.id   AF-A0A7J8IVN3-F1
#
_cell.length_a   1.000
_cell.length_b   1.000
_cell.length_c   1.000
_cell.angle_alpha   90.00
_cell.angle_beta   90.00
_cell.angle_gamma   90.00
#
_symmetry.space_group_name_H-M   'P 1'
#
loop_
_entity.id
_entity.type
_entity.pdbx_description
1 polymer ?
#
loop_
_entity_poly.entity_id
_entity_poly.type
_entity_poly.pdbx_seq_one_letter_code
_entity_poly.pdbx_strand_id
1 'polypeptide(L)'
;MGQGSSANAFHDVLATYGPLDNVRIVTLAPELGRSHEVIQALTARGICVSLGHSVADLQAAEEAVQSGATFITHLFNAMLPFHHRDPGIVGLLTSDRLPPGRQIFYGMISDGMHTNPAALRIAHRAHPQGLVLVTDAIPALGLGNGRHTLGQQEVEVDGLTAYVAGTKTLSGSITPMDVCVRHFLQATGCSVESALEAASLHPAQLLGLEKRKGTLDFGADADFVMLDDSLHIQATYISGELVWQAEEARQ
;
A
#
# COMPACT_ATOMS: atom_id res chain seq x y z
N MET A 1 12.60 -45.90 -11.08
CA MET A 1 13.20 -44.70 -10.44
C MET A 1 12.15 -43.61 -10.50
N GLY A 2 11.52 -43.32 -9.36
CA GLY A 2 10.30 -42.53 -9.28
C GLY A 2 10.53 -41.08 -9.69
N GLN A 3 9.66 -40.56 -10.56
CA GLN A 3 9.50 -39.13 -10.75
C GLN A 3 8.87 -38.57 -9.47
N GLY A 4 9.71 -38.01 -8.59
CA GLY A 4 9.24 -37.19 -7.48
C GLY A 4 8.69 -35.89 -8.07
N SER A 5 7.37 -35.78 -8.13
CA SER A 5 6.67 -34.52 -8.39
C SER A 5 7.12 -33.49 -7.34
N SER A 6 8.06 -32.62 -7.69
CA SER A 6 8.40 -31.46 -6.86
C SER A 6 7.15 -30.59 -6.76
N ALA A 7 6.48 -30.58 -5.61
CA ALA A 7 5.38 -29.66 -5.36
C ALA A 7 5.88 -28.23 -5.65
N ASN A 8 5.21 -27.54 -6.59
CA ASN A 8 5.46 -26.13 -6.91
C ASN A 8 5.24 -25.32 -5.62
N ALA A 9 6.13 -24.37 -5.26
CA ALA A 9 5.97 -23.57 -4.03
C ALA A 9 4.61 -22.85 -3.95
N PHE A 10 4.00 -22.57 -5.10
CA PHE A 10 2.65 -22.03 -5.19
C PHE A 10 1.55 -22.98 -4.65
N HIS A 11 1.76 -24.30 -4.69
CA HIS A 11 0.85 -25.27 -4.08
C HIS A 11 0.72 -25.05 -2.58
N ASP A 12 1.81 -24.70 -1.90
CA ASP A 12 1.79 -24.45 -0.46
C ASP A 12 0.94 -23.22 -0.12
N VAL A 13 0.99 -22.18 -0.95
CA VAL A 13 0.11 -21.00 -0.85
C VAL A 13 -1.36 -21.41 -0.94
N LEU A 14 -1.73 -22.23 -1.92
CA LEU A 14 -3.10 -22.71 -2.08
C LEU A 14 -3.53 -23.65 -0.96
N ALA A 15 -2.62 -24.48 -0.46
CA ALA A 15 -2.89 -25.37 0.66
C ALA A 15 -3.13 -24.61 1.97
N THR A 16 -2.43 -23.49 2.18
CA THR A 16 -2.59 -22.64 3.36
C THR A 16 -3.82 -21.74 3.29
N TYR A 17 -4.03 -21.05 2.17
CA TYR A 17 -5.04 -19.98 2.06
C TYR A 17 -6.30 -20.39 1.28
N GLY A 18 -6.26 -21.53 0.58
CA GLY A 18 -7.35 -21.97 -0.28
C GLY A 18 -7.38 -21.24 -1.64
N PRO A 19 -8.57 -21.19 -2.28
CA PRO A 19 -8.76 -20.47 -3.54
C PRO A 19 -8.48 -18.97 -3.42
N LEU A 20 -7.90 -18.37 -4.47
CA LEU A 20 -7.47 -16.97 -4.49
C LEU A 20 -8.37 -16.06 -5.35
N ASP A 21 -9.60 -16.47 -5.66
CA ASP A 21 -10.48 -15.79 -6.63
C ASP A 21 -10.78 -14.32 -6.29
N ASN A 22 -10.78 -13.98 -5.00
CA ASN A 22 -11.05 -12.63 -4.49
C ASN A 22 -9.77 -11.91 -4.02
N VAL A 23 -8.59 -12.44 -4.31
CA VAL A 23 -7.31 -11.85 -3.91
C VAL A 23 -6.80 -10.93 -5.02
N ARG A 24 -6.47 -9.69 -4.67
CA ARG A 24 -5.94 -8.69 -5.61
C ARG A 24 -4.49 -8.36 -5.40
N ILE A 25 -4.01 -8.40 -4.16
CA ILE A 25 -2.64 -8.13 -3.78
C ILE A 25 -2.18 -9.22 -2.82
N VAL A 26 -0.95 -9.71 -2.99
CA VAL A 26 -0.25 -10.54 -2.00
C VAL A 26 1.07 -9.87 -1.67
N THR A 27 1.31 -9.63 -0.37
CA THR A 27 2.63 -9.19 0.12
C THR A 27 3.47 -10.41 0.47
N LEU A 28 4.72 -10.45 0.00
CA LEU A 28 5.67 -11.49 0.38
C LEU A 28 7.09 -10.93 0.50
N ALA A 29 7.93 -11.69 1.21
CA ALA A 29 9.35 -11.41 1.34
C ALA A 29 10.13 -12.13 0.23
N PRO A 30 10.80 -11.40 -0.69
CA PRO A 30 11.42 -12.00 -1.87
C PRO A 30 12.65 -12.88 -1.57
N GLU A 31 13.30 -12.71 -0.42
CA GLU A 31 14.43 -13.53 0.03
C GLU A 31 14.03 -14.96 0.44
N LEU A 32 12.73 -15.23 0.60
CA LEU A 32 12.25 -16.57 0.95
C LEU A 32 12.45 -17.55 -0.21
N GLY A 33 12.78 -18.80 0.14
CA GLY A 33 13.05 -19.85 -0.83
C GLY A 33 11.90 -20.04 -1.82
N ARG A 34 12.23 -20.08 -3.12
CA ARG A 34 11.29 -20.28 -4.23
C ARG A 34 10.21 -19.19 -4.37
N SER A 35 10.44 -18.00 -3.80
CA SER A 35 9.56 -16.83 -3.95
C SER A 35 9.26 -16.51 -5.42
N HIS A 36 10.26 -16.60 -6.31
CA HIS A 36 10.09 -16.35 -7.76
C HIS A 36 9.00 -17.23 -8.40
N GLU A 37 8.89 -18.51 -8.04
CA GLU A 37 7.84 -19.41 -8.55
C GLU A 37 6.44 -18.91 -8.13
N VAL A 38 6.33 -18.45 -6.88
CA VAL A 38 5.09 -17.90 -6.32
C VAL A 38 4.74 -16.57 -6.97
N ILE A 39 5.72 -15.67 -7.14
CA ILE A 39 5.52 -14.37 -7.79
C ILE A 39 5.00 -14.57 -9.22
N GLN A 40 5.64 -15.44 -9.99
CA GLN A 40 5.22 -15.73 -11.37
C GLN A 40 3.81 -16.34 -11.42
N ALA A 41 3.51 -17.28 -10.53
CA ALA A 41 2.20 -17.93 -10.48
C ALA A 41 1.07 -16.97 -10.08
N LEU A 42 1.31 -16.06 -9.14
CA LEU A 42 0.36 -15.02 -8.74
C LEU A 42 0.16 -13.99 -9.86
N THR A 43 1.25 -13.51 -10.44
CA THR A 43 1.21 -12.52 -11.54
C THR A 43 0.47 -13.07 -12.76
N ALA A 44 0.69 -14.34 -13.12
CA ALA A 44 -0.04 -15.01 -14.20
C ALA A 44 -1.56 -15.10 -13.98
N ARG A 45 -2.02 -14.92 -12.72
CA ARG A 45 -3.44 -14.86 -12.35
C ARG A 45 -3.97 -13.43 -12.25
N GLY A 46 -3.17 -12.43 -12.59
CA GLY A 46 -3.53 -11.02 -12.45
C GLY A 46 -3.56 -10.53 -11.01
N ILE A 47 -2.91 -11.27 -10.09
CA ILE A 47 -2.75 -10.85 -8.70
C ILE A 47 -1.47 -10.00 -8.61
N CYS A 48 -1.61 -8.78 -8.10
CA CYS A 48 -0.48 -7.91 -7.84
C CYS A 48 0.40 -8.51 -6.73
N VAL A 49 1.71 -8.58 -6.98
CA VAL A 49 2.66 -9.03 -5.96
C VAL A 49 3.42 -7.85 -5.41
N SER A 50 3.33 -7.71 -4.09
CA SER A 50 3.96 -6.66 -3.31
C SER A 50 5.13 -7.20 -2.49
N LEU A 51 6.21 -6.43 -2.39
CA LEU A 51 7.38 -6.75 -1.60
C LEU A 51 7.30 -6.03 -0.25
N GLY A 52 7.42 -6.77 0.86
CA GLY A 52 7.35 -6.18 2.20
C GLY A 52 7.59 -7.22 3.29
N HIS A 53 7.71 -6.76 4.55
CA HIS A 53 8.04 -7.63 5.68
C HIS A 53 9.30 -8.48 5.42
N SER A 54 10.34 -7.82 4.92
CA SER A 54 11.47 -8.45 4.25
C SER A 54 12.80 -7.83 4.65
N VAL A 55 13.83 -8.66 4.71
CA VAL A 55 15.23 -8.26 4.90
C VAL A 55 16.04 -8.35 3.60
N ALA A 56 15.38 -8.39 2.45
CA ALA A 56 16.02 -8.53 1.15
C ALA A 56 16.93 -7.35 0.80
N ASP A 57 18.07 -7.69 0.20
CA ASP A 57 18.93 -6.75 -0.49
C ASP A 57 18.30 -6.26 -1.81
N LEU A 58 18.94 -5.27 -2.45
CA LEU A 58 18.48 -4.76 -3.74
C LEU A 58 18.44 -5.85 -4.81
N GLN A 59 19.41 -6.79 -4.81
CA GLN A 59 19.48 -7.82 -5.84
C GLN A 59 18.25 -8.73 -5.80
N ALA A 60 17.90 -9.27 -4.64
CA ALA A 60 16.72 -10.11 -4.48
C ALA A 60 15.43 -9.34 -4.80
N ALA A 61 15.37 -8.05 -4.47
CA ALA A 61 14.25 -7.19 -4.81
C ALA A 61 14.11 -7.00 -6.34
N GLU A 62 15.21 -6.78 -7.06
CA GLU A 62 15.23 -6.67 -8.53
C GLU A 62 14.83 -7.99 -9.21
N GLU A 63 15.33 -9.13 -8.72
CA GLU A 63 14.96 -10.46 -9.20
C GLU A 63 13.45 -10.74 -8.99
N ALA A 64 12.88 -10.25 -7.89
CA ALA A 64 11.45 -10.35 -7.64
C ALA A 64 10.62 -9.51 -8.64
N VAL A 65 11.09 -8.30 -8.99
CA VAL A 65 10.46 -7.48 -10.04
C VAL A 65 10.57 -8.16 -11.41
N GLN A 66 11.73 -8.74 -11.74
CA GLN A 66 11.91 -9.54 -12.96
C GLN A 66 10.93 -10.72 -13.00
N SER A 67 10.62 -11.30 -11.84
CA SER A 67 9.65 -12.39 -11.69
C SER A 67 8.19 -11.94 -11.77
N GLY A 68 7.90 -10.64 -11.65
CA GLY A 68 6.55 -10.09 -11.85
C GLY A 68 6.07 -9.13 -10.77
N ALA A 69 6.80 -8.94 -9.66
CA ALA A 69 6.39 -8.01 -8.61
C ALA A 69 6.31 -6.56 -9.12
N THR A 70 5.32 -5.82 -8.64
CA THR A 70 5.02 -4.45 -9.09
C THR A 70 4.72 -3.47 -7.96
N PHE A 71 4.71 -3.94 -6.71
CA PHE A 71 4.39 -3.10 -5.55
C PHE A 71 5.38 -3.28 -4.41
N ILE A 72 5.50 -2.26 -3.57
CA ILE A 72 6.21 -2.30 -2.29
C ILE A 72 5.20 -1.96 -1.19
N THR A 73 5.07 -2.83 -0.20
CA THR A 73 4.15 -2.62 0.93
C THR A 73 4.75 -1.59 1.88
N HIS A 74 3.96 -0.58 2.27
CA HIS A 74 4.25 0.44 3.30
C HIS A 74 5.73 0.81 3.45
N LEU A 75 6.34 1.32 2.36
CA LEU A 75 7.76 1.64 2.23
C LEU A 75 8.36 2.24 3.52
N PHE A 76 9.56 1.78 3.86
CA PHE A 76 10.32 2.01 5.11
C PHE A 76 9.87 1.20 6.33
N ASN A 77 8.64 0.69 6.37
CA ASN A 77 8.12 -0.03 7.53
C ASN A 77 8.36 -1.54 7.39
N ALA A 78 8.77 -2.19 8.48
CA ALA A 78 9.05 -3.63 8.53
C ALA A 78 9.94 -4.15 7.37
N MET A 79 10.95 -3.38 6.98
CA MET A 79 11.91 -3.76 5.94
C MET A 79 13.33 -3.35 6.30
N LEU A 80 14.32 -3.88 5.58
CA LEU A 80 15.72 -3.49 5.78
C LEU A 80 15.89 -1.97 5.62
N PRO A 81 16.54 -1.26 6.58
CA PRO A 81 16.81 0.16 6.45
C PRO A 81 17.69 0.47 5.24
N PHE A 82 17.43 1.61 4.59
CA PHE A 82 18.28 2.09 3.50
C PHE A 82 19.74 2.22 3.94
N HIS A 83 20.65 1.65 3.15
CA HIS A 83 22.09 1.84 3.30
C HIS A 83 22.72 2.20 1.95
N HIS A 84 23.67 3.14 1.91
CA HIS A 84 24.22 3.65 0.64
C HIS A 84 24.96 2.61 -0.23
N ARG A 85 25.48 1.53 0.38
CA ARG A 85 26.10 0.40 -0.36
C ARG A 85 25.10 -0.62 -0.88
N ASP A 86 23.96 -0.72 -0.21
CA ASP A 86 22.89 -1.64 -0.55
C ASP A 86 21.59 -1.02 -0.02
N PRO A 87 20.81 -0.41 -0.91
CA PRO A 87 19.59 0.30 -0.51
C PRO A 87 18.44 -0.66 -0.20
N GLY A 88 18.61 -1.98 -0.33
CA GLY A 88 17.55 -2.96 -0.15
C GLY A 88 16.37 -2.72 -1.10
N ILE A 89 15.17 -3.09 -0.64
CA ILE A 89 13.91 -2.87 -1.37
C ILE A 89 13.68 -1.38 -1.70
N VAL A 90 14.13 -0.45 -0.87
CA VAL A 90 14.00 1.00 -1.12
C VAL A 90 14.71 1.42 -2.42
N GLY A 91 15.78 0.72 -2.80
CA GLY A 91 16.52 1.00 -4.03
C GLY A 91 15.69 0.80 -5.31
N LEU A 92 14.62 0.01 -5.26
CA LEU A 92 13.72 -0.20 -6.39
C LEU A 92 13.08 1.10 -6.91
N LEU A 93 12.96 2.14 -6.07
CA LEU A 93 12.44 3.44 -6.52
C LEU A 93 13.27 4.08 -7.63
N THR A 94 14.55 3.71 -7.74
CA THR A 94 15.52 4.33 -8.64
C THR A 94 16.40 3.31 -9.38
N SER A 95 16.04 2.02 -9.35
CA SER A 95 16.84 0.96 -9.97
C SER A 95 16.82 1.08 -11.50
N ASP A 96 17.99 0.94 -12.12
CA ASP A 96 18.20 0.91 -13.57
C ASP A 96 18.14 -0.51 -14.16
N ARG A 97 17.88 -1.51 -13.31
CA ARG A 97 17.82 -2.94 -13.68
C ARG A 97 16.39 -3.48 -13.81
N LEU A 98 15.40 -2.62 -13.67
CA LEU A 98 14.01 -3.00 -13.82
C LEU A 98 13.67 -3.27 -15.30
N PRO A 99 12.77 -4.22 -15.61
CA PRO A 99 12.34 -4.47 -16.98
C PRO A 99 11.80 -3.19 -17.65
N PRO A 100 12.12 -2.91 -18.93
CA PRO A 100 11.62 -1.73 -19.62
C PRO A 100 10.10 -1.62 -19.58
N GLY A 101 9.59 -0.42 -19.27
CA GLY A 101 8.16 -0.16 -19.16
C GLY A 101 7.51 -0.73 -17.90
N ARG A 102 8.26 -1.36 -16.99
CA ARG A 102 7.74 -1.81 -15.69
C ARG A 102 7.75 -0.65 -14.70
N GLN A 103 6.57 -0.14 -14.39
CA GLN A 103 6.39 0.80 -13.29
C GLN A 103 6.29 0.04 -11.97
N ILE A 104 7.06 0.47 -10.97
CA ILE A 104 6.91 0.03 -9.58
C ILE A 104 6.07 1.05 -8.85
N PHE A 105 5.06 0.59 -8.13
CA PHE A 105 4.32 1.40 -7.18
C PHE A 105 4.79 1.07 -5.76
N TYR A 106 4.50 1.94 -4.80
CA TYR A 106 4.84 1.72 -3.40
C TYR A 106 3.84 2.39 -2.46
N GLY A 107 3.43 1.66 -1.43
CA GLY A 107 2.54 2.13 -0.40
C GLY A 107 3.26 3.10 0.55
N MET A 108 2.64 4.22 0.86
CA MET A 108 3.11 5.17 1.88
C MET A 108 2.03 5.42 2.91
N ILE A 109 2.34 5.19 4.19
CA ILE A 109 1.50 5.59 5.32
C ILE A 109 1.87 7.02 5.70
N SER A 110 0.99 7.96 5.38
CA SER A 110 1.20 9.41 5.57
C SER A 110 0.42 9.94 6.77
N ASP A 111 0.70 9.41 7.96
CA ASP A 111 0.04 9.85 9.21
C ASP A 111 0.94 10.67 10.14
N GLY A 112 2.19 10.92 9.72
CA GLY A 112 3.19 11.64 10.51
C GLY A 112 3.83 10.82 11.64
N MET A 113 3.37 9.59 11.85
CA MET A 113 3.85 8.68 12.90
C MET A 113 4.66 7.53 12.32
N HIS A 114 4.13 6.82 11.33
CA HIS A 114 4.82 5.72 10.64
C HIS A 114 5.97 6.26 9.77
N THR A 115 5.72 7.39 9.10
CA THR A 115 6.69 7.96 8.18
C THR A 115 6.99 9.41 8.53
N ASN A 116 8.27 9.69 8.78
CA ASN A 116 8.73 11.06 8.95
C ASN A 116 8.47 11.89 7.67
N PRO A 117 8.02 13.16 7.77
CA PRO A 117 7.80 14.03 6.62
C PRO A 117 9.00 14.15 5.65
N ALA A 118 10.23 14.06 6.15
CA ALA A 118 11.42 14.05 5.30
C ALA A 118 11.52 12.78 4.46
N ALA A 119 11.16 11.62 5.01
CA ALA A 119 11.11 10.36 4.28
C ALA A 119 10.00 10.36 3.22
N LEU A 120 8.82 10.92 3.53
CA LEU A 120 7.76 11.15 2.54
C LEU A 120 8.29 11.95 1.34
N ARG A 121 9.00 13.04 1.59
CA ARG A 121 9.60 13.88 0.55
C ARG A 121 10.67 13.16 -0.27
N ILE A 122 11.52 12.36 0.38
CA ILE A 122 12.56 11.59 -0.30
C ILE A 122 11.91 10.61 -1.27
N ALA A 123 10.96 9.80 -0.80
CA ALA A 123 10.28 8.82 -1.64
C ALA A 123 9.53 9.51 -2.80
N HIS A 124 8.71 10.53 -2.50
CA HIS A 124 7.95 11.25 -3.53
C HIS A 124 8.85 11.89 -4.60
N ARG A 125 9.99 12.48 -4.21
CA ARG A 125 10.92 13.08 -5.18
C ARG A 125 11.67 12.04 -6.01
N ALA A 126 11.93 10.87 -5.43
CA ALA A 126 12.60 9.78 -6.13
C ALA A 126 11.68 9.16 -7.21
N HIS A 127 10.40 8.93 -6.88
CA HIS A 127 9.48 8.26 -7.80
C HIS A 127 8.01 8.70 -7.61
N PRO A 128 7.63 9.92 -8.01
CA PRO A 128 6.32 10.50 -7.70
C PRO A 128 5.14 9.69 -8.28
N GLN A 129 5.31 9.12 -9.47
CA GLN A 129 4.27 8.36 -10.17
C GLN A 129 4.03 6.96 -9.57
N GLY A 130 4.96 6.46 -8.75
CA GLY A 130 4.80 5.17 -8.07
C GLY A 130 4.09 5.28 -6.72
N LEU A 131 3.89 6.50 -6.19
CA LEU A 131 3.43 6.67 -4.81
C LEU A 131 1.94 6.34 -4.68
N VAL A 132 1.62 5.36 -3.85
CA VAL A 132 0.25 5.01 -3.47
C VAL A 132 0.06 5.31 -1.98
N LEU A 133 -0.85 6.22 -1.64
CA LEU A 133 -1.22 6.44 -0.25
C LEU A 133 -2.03 5.25 0.25
N VAL A 134 -1.62 4.72 1.39
CA VAL A 134 -2.32 3.66 2.11
C VAL A 134 -2.52 4.10 3.55
N THR A 135 -3.64 3.70 4.15
CA THR A 135 -3.86 3.96 5.58
C THR A 135 -3.15 2.93 6.44
N ASP A 136 -3.09 1.67 5.99
CA ASP A 136 -2.78 0.51 6.84
C ASP A 136 -3.62 0.51 8.12
N ALA A 137 -4.86 0.99 8.01
CA ALA A 137 -5.74 1.18 9.14
C ALA A 137 -6.23 -0.15 9.71
N ILE A 138 -6.25 -0.24 11.04
CA ILE A 138 -6.75 -1.43 11.76
C ILE A 138 -8.21 -1.25 12.18
N PRO A 139 -8.94 -2.34 12.54
CA PRO A 139 -10.36 -2.27 12.93
C PRO A 139 -10.68 -1.32 14.09
N ALA A 140 -9.68 -0.88 14.86
CA ALA A 140 -9.84 0.10 15.92
C ALA A 140 -10.05 1.55 15.41
N LEU A 141 -9.87 1.81 14.11
CA LEU A 141 -10.21 3.08 13.49
C LEU A 141 -11.69 3.40 13.73
N GLY A 142 -11.95 4.51 14.43
CA GLY A 142 -13.31 4.96 14.78
C GLY A 142 -13.86 4.44 16.12
N LEU A 143 -13.13 3.58 16.85
CA LEU A 143 -13.58 3.02 18.14
C LEU A 143 -13.12 3.81 19.38
N GLY A 144 -12.27 4.82 19.20
CA GLY A 144 -11.70 5.64 20.28
C GLY A 144 -10.54 4.98 21.01
N ASN A 145 -9.96 5.71 21.97
CA ASN A 145 -8.79 5.28 22.73
C ASN A 145 -9.07 4.05 23.60
N GLY A 146 -8.04 3.23 23.81
CA GLY A 146 -8.11 2.07 24.70
C GLY A 146 -7.56 0.79 24.07
N ARG A 147 -7.81 -0.34 24.74
CA ARG A 147 -7.39 -1.65 24.26
C ARG A 147 -8.40 -2.24 23.29
N HIS A 148 -7.89 -2.73 22.16
CA HIS A 148 -8.65 -3.39 21.11
C HIS A 148 -7.94 -4.68 20.69
N THR A 149 -8.64 -5.54 19.95
CA THR A 149 -8.07 -6.81 19.47
C THR A 149 -7.91 -6.78 17.95
N LEU A 150 -6.71 -7.10 17.48
CA LEU A 150 -6.37 -7.29 16.07
C LEU A 150 -5.98 -8.76 15.85
N GLY A 151 -6.94 -9.58 15.41
CA GLY A 151 -6.74 -11.02 15.29
C GLY A 151 -6.45 -11.66 16.65
N GLN A 152 -5.25 -12.21 16.83
CA GLN A 152 -4.78 -12.78 18.11
C GLN A 152 -3.97 -11.78 18.96
N GLN A 153 -3.73 -10.57 18.46
CA GLN A 153 -2.90 -9.57 19.12
C GLN A 153 -3.77 -8.51 19.83
N GLU A 154 -3.37 -8.10 21.02
CA GLU A 154 -3.93 -6.90 21.67
C GLU A 154 -3.18 -5.65 21.21
N VAL A 155 -3.93 -4.59 20.91
CA VAL A 155 -3.39 -3.28 20.56
C VAL A 155 -3.93 -2.21 21.50
N GLU A 156 -3.13 -1.19 21.77
CA GLU A 156 -3.50 -0.04 22.56
C GLU A 156 -3.54 1.20 21.65
N VAL A 157 -4.72 1.81 21.56
CA VAL A 157 -4.98 3.01 20.77
C VAL A 157 -4.88 4.24 21.65
N ASP A 158 -4.04 5.17 21.24
CA ASP A 158 -3.90 6.49 21.84
C ASP A 158 -3.92 7.55 20.73
N GLY A 159 -5.06 8.24 20.61
CA GLY A 159 -5.32 9.22 19.56
C GLY A 159 -5.35 8.56 18.18
N LEU A 160 -4.44 8.97 17.30
CA LEU A 160 -4.30 8.45 15.93
C LEU A 160 -3.25 7.33 15.81
N THR A 161 -2.76 6.81 16.93
CA THR A 161 -1.70 5.79 16.93
C THR A 161 -2.18 4.50 17.58
N ALA A 162 -1.76 3.36 17.03
CA ALA A 162 -1.96 2.05 17.62
C ALA A 162 -0.61 1.37 17.89
N TYR A 163 -0.44 0.82 19.09
CA TYR A 163 0.74 0.07 19.49
C TYR A 163 0.36 -1.37 19.83
N VAL A 164 1.28 -2.32 19.65
CA VAL A 164 1.14 -3.65 20.25
C VAL A 164 1.13 -3.47 21.77
N ALA A 165 0.09 -3.99 22.44
CA ALA A 165 -0.14 -3.75 23.86
C ALA A 165 1.11 -4.12 24.70
N GLY A 166 1.54 -3.19 25.55
CA GLY A 166 2.74 -3.35 26.38
C GLY A 166 4.07 -3.08 25.67
N THR A 167 4.08 -2.58 24.43
CA THR A 167 5.29 -2.23 23.68
C THR A 167 5.21 -0.81 23.08
N LYS A 168 6.25 -0.39 22.35
CA LYS A 168 6.22 0.81 21.50
C LYS A 168 6.22 0.48 20.00
N THR A 169 5.95 -0.78 19.65
CA THR A 169 5.88 -1.23 18.27
C THR A 169 4.55 -0.77 17.68
N LEU A 170 4.58 0.01 16.60
CA LEU A 170 3.38 0.41 15.87
C LEU A 170 2.67 -0.81 15.29
N SER A 171 1.34 -0.81 15.32
CA SER A 171 0.50 -1.91 14.85
C SER A 171 -0.61 -1.38 13.94
N GLY A 172 -0.23 -1.04 12.71
CA GLY A 172 -1.08 -0.35 11.75
C GLY A 172 -1.44 1.07 12.17
N SER A 173 -2.32 1.74 11.43
CA SER A 173 -2.72 3.13 11.66
C SER A 173 -4.15 3.27 12.18
N ILE A 174 -4.44 4.44 12.78
CA ILE A 174 -5.79 4.92 13.12
C ILE A 174 -6.10 6.18 12.28
N THR A 175 -5.41 6.35 11.15
CA THR A 175 -5.54 7.54 10.30
C THR A 175 -6.40 7.25 9.07
N PRO A 176 -7.49 8.02 8.85
CA PRO A 176 -8.31 7.88 7.66
C PRO A 176 -7.62 8.47 6.41
N MET A 177 -8.07 8.03 5.23
CA MET A 177 -7.40 8.37 3.96
C MET A 177 -7.36 9.87 3.68
N ASP A 178 -8.41 10.62 4.02
CA ASP A 178 -8.47 12.07 3.81
C ASP A 178 -7.43 12.83 4.64
N VAL A 179 -7.18 12.37 5.88
CA VAL A 179 -6.08 12.87 6.71
C VAL A 179 -4.73 12.52 6.09
N CYS A 180 -4.55 11.30 5.57
CA CYS A 180 -3.33 10.90 4.86
C CYS A 180 -3.02 11.81 3.67
N VAL A 181 -4.05 12.15 2.86
CA VAL A 181 -3.94 13.06 1.72
C VAL A 181 -3.53 14.46 2.18
N ARG A 182 -4.23 15.05 3.16
CA ARG A 182 -3.90 16.39 3.68
C ARG A 182 -2.51 16.45 4.28
N HIS A 183 -2.13 15.45 5.07
CA HIS A 183 -0.78 15.37 5.65
C HIS A 183 0.29 15.17 4.57
N PHE A 184 0.03 14.35 3.55
CA PHE A 184 0.97 14.15 2.45
C PHE A 184 1.21 15.46 1.67
N LEU A 185 0.14 16.17 1.34
CA LEU A 185 0.19 17.49 0.71
C LEU A 185 1.03 18.47 1.54
N GLN A 186 0.74 18.58 2.84
CA GLN A 186 1.47 19.46 3.76
C GLN A 186 2.96 19.07 3.88
N ALA A 187 3.26 17.78 4.02
CA ALA A 187 4.61 17.29 4.24
C ALA A 187 5.50 17.45 3.00
N THR A 188 4.93 17.30 1.81
CA THR A 188 5.68 17.31 0.54
C THR A 188 5.66 18.64 -0.19
N GLY A 189 4.59 19.44 -0.03
CA GLY A 189 4.34 20.62 -0.83
C GLY A 189 4.06 20.29 -2.31
N CYS A 190 3.60 19.07 -2.61
CA CYS A 190 3.18 18.71 -3.96
C CYS A 190 1.89 19.45 -4.36
N SER A 191 1.44 19.22 -5.59
CA SER A 191 0.15 19.75 -6.04
C SER A 191 -1.02 19.00 -5.38
N VAL A 192 -2.19 19.63 -5.32
CA VAL A 192 -3.41 18.98 -4.81
C VAL A 192 -3.73 17.75 -5.66
N GLU A 193 -3.57 17.88 -6.98
CA GLU A 193 -3.75 16.83 -7.98
C GLU A 193 -2.86 15.64 -7.66
N SER A 194 -1.56 15.84 -7.45
CA SER A 194 -0.62 14.76 -7.12
C SER A 194 -0.97 14.06 -5.79
N ALA A 195 -1.46 14.80 -4.80
CA ALA A 195 -1.88 14.21 -3.52
C ALA A 195 -3.14 13.35 -3.68
N LEU A 196 -4.10 13.81 -4.50
CA LEU A 196 -5.33 13.07 -4.81
C LEU A 196 -5.05 11.85 -5.71
N GLU A 197 -4.21 12.00 -6.74
CA GLU A 197 -3.77 10.90 -7.62
C GLU A 197 -3.13 9.76 -6.83
N ALA A 198 -2.29 10.09 -5.84
CA ALA A 198 -1.68 9.10 -4.97
C ALA A 198 -2.69 8.28 -4.15
N ALA A 199 -3.88 8.82 -3.86
CA ALA A 199 -4.95 8.12 -3.15
C ALA A 199 -6.03 7.52 -4.07
N SER A 200 -5.97 7.75 -5.38
CA SER A 200 -7.04 7.39 -6.32
C SER A 200 -6.52 6.80 -7.63
N LEU A 201 -5.87 7.61 -8.46
CA LEU A 201 -5.35 7.21 -9.77
C LEU A 201 -4.25 6.15 -9.67
N HIS A 202 -3.22 6.39 -8.86
CA HIS A 202 -2.08 5.46 -8.73
C HIS A 202 -2.50 4.07 -8.21
N PRO A 203 -3.33 3.92 -7.15
CA PRO A 203 -3.82 2.60 -6.77
C PRO A 203 -4.70 1.96 -7.85
N ALA A 204 -5.46 2.75 -8.63
CA ALA A 204 -6.22 2.22 -9.75
C ALA A 204 -5.31 1.71 -10.87
N GLN A 205 -4.26 2.45 -11.24
CA GLN A 205 -3.25 2.02 -12.22
C GLN A 205 -2.51 0.77 -11.77
N LEU A 206 -2.11 0.70 -10.50
CA LEU A 206 -1.47 -0.48 -9.91
C LEU A 206 -2.32 -1.75 -10.10
N LEU A 207 -3.64 -1.63 -9.96
CA LEU A 207 -4.57 -2.74 -10.05
C LEU A 207 -5.19 -2.93 -11.45
N GLY A 208 -4.80 -2.12 -12.44
CA GLY A 208 -5.36 -2.15 -13.79
C GLY A 208 -6.86 -1.75 -13.84
N LEU A 209 -7.27 -0.84 -12.96
CA LEU A 209 -8.64 -0.37 -12.79
C LEU A 209 -8.86 1.06 -13.30
N GLU A 210 -7.83 1.73 -13.81
CA GLU A 210 -7.84 3.16 -14.17
C GLU A 210 -8.88 3.55 -15.23
N LYS A 211 -9.36 2.58 -16.02
CA LYS A 211 -10.46 2.78 -16.97
C LYS A 211 -11.83 2.93 -16.30
N ARG A 212 -11.97 2.52 -15.04
CA ARG A 212 -13.24 2.53 -14.29
C ARG A 212 -13.17 3.23 -12.94
N LYS A 213 -11.99 3.30 -12.33
CA LYS A 213 -11.77 3.80 -10.96
C LYS A 213 -10.58 4.76 -10.94
N GLY A 214 -10.56 5.65 -9.97
CA GLY A 214 -9.43 6.58 -9.75
C GLY A 214 -9.38 7.77 -10.70
N THR A 215 -10.36 7.90 -11.60
CA THR A 215 -10.49 8.99 -12.58
C THR A 215 -11.92 9.51 -12.61
N LEU A 216 -12.08 10.78 -13.02
CA LEU A 216 -13.38 11.41 -13.30
C LEU A 216 -13.54 11.59 -14.81
N ASP A 217 -13.63 10.47 -15.53
CA ASP A 217 -13.73 10.44 -16.99
C ASP A 217 -15.04 9.80 -17.45
N PHE A 218 -15.45 10.12 -18.69
CA PHE A 218 -16.60 9.47 -19.31
C PHE A 218 -16.43 7.95 -19.37
N GLY A 219 -17.42 7.23 -18.83
CA GLY A 219 -17.41 5.76 -18.79
C GLY A 219 -16.74 5.16 -17.56
N ALA A 220 -16.11 5.96 -16.70
CA ALA A 220 -15.70 5.52 -15.37
C ALA A 220 -16.92 5.35 -14.45
N ASP A 221 -16.76 4.55 -13.39
CA ASP A 221 -17.80 4.43 -12.37
C ASP A 221 -17.91 5.76 -11.61
N ALA A 222 -19.13 6.19 -11.31
CA ALA A 222 -19.39 7.44 -10.58
C ALA A 222 -19.09 7.32 -9.07
N ASP A 223 -17.84 6.95 -8.76
CA ASP A 223 -17.27 6.91 -7.41
C ASP A 223 -16.43 8.17 -7.23
N PHE A 224 -16.92 9.11 -6.41
CA PHE A 224 -16.23 10.38 -6.20
C PHE A 224 -16.53 10.99 -4.84
N VAL A 225 -15.67 11.90 -4.42
CA VAL A 225 -15.84 12.69 -3.21
C VAL A 225 -15.96 14.16 -3.57
N MET A 226 -16.80 14.88 -2.84
CA MET A 226 -16.82 16.34 -2.84
C MET A 226 -15.92 16.82 -1.71
N LEU A 227 -15.01 17.73 -2.02
CA LEU A 227 -14.03 18.28 -1.07
C LEU A 227 -14.20 19.81 -1.00
N ASP A 228 -13.92 20.39 0.16
CA ASP A 228 -13.72 21.84 0.28
C ASP A 228 -12.30 22.27 -0.11
N ASP A 229 -12.02 23.58 -0.09
CA ASP A 229 -10.69 24.15 -0.41
C ASP A 229 -9.57 23.68 0.51
N SER A 230 -9.91 23.14 1.69
CA SER A 230 -8.98 22.56 2.65
C SER A 230 -8.90 21.03 2.56
N LEU A 231 -9.52 20.44 1.53
CA LEU A 231 -9.61 19.00 1.27
C LEU A 231 -10.31 18.21 2.39
N HIS A 232 -11.28 18.81 3.09
CA HIS A 232 -12.20 18.05 3.93
C HIS A 232 -13.37 17.51 3.10
N ILE A 233 -13.78 16.27 3.40
CA ILE A 233 -14.88 15.61 2.69
C ILE A 233 -16.21 16.27 3.07
N GLN A 234 -16.94 16.71 2.05
CA GLN A 234 -18.29 17.27 2.14
C GLN A 234 -19.35 16.22 1.79
N ALA A 235 -19.07 15.34 0.83
CA ALA A 235 -19.93 14.24 0.44
C ALA A 235 -19.16 13.11 -0.23
N THR A 236 -19.68 11.89 -0.18
CA THR A 236 -19.12 10.71 -0.86
C THR A 236 -20.20 10.04 -1.69
N TYR A 237 -19.86 9.72 -2.93
CA TYR A 237 -20.71 9.02 -3.88
C TYR A 237 -20.08 7.69 -4.28
N ILE A 238 -20.89 6.63 -4.35
CA ILE A 238 -20.48 5.31 -4.86
C ILE A 238 -21.50 4.90 -5.91
N SER A 239 -21.01 4.59 -7.12
CA SER A 239 -21.83 4.25 -8.28
C SER A 239 -22.93 5.28 -8.57
N GLY A 240 -22.64 6.56 -8.34
CA GLY A 240 -23.56 7.68 -8.54
C GLY A 240 -24.52 7.96 -7.38
N GLU A 241 -24.53 7.11 -6.35
CA GLU A 241 -25.42 7.24 -5.19
C GLU A 241 -24.70 7.97 -4.04
N LEU A 242 -25.38 8.94 -3.43
CA LEU A 242 -24.88 9.63 -2.23
C LEU A 242 -24.90 8.64 -1.05
N VAL A 243 -23.72 8.26 -0.55
CA VAL A 243 -23.58 7.30 0.56
C VAL A 243 -23.20 7.95 1.88
N TRP A 244 -22.69 9.18 1.83
CA TRP A 244 -22.31 9.95 3.02
C TRP A 244 -22.30 11.44 2.71
N GLN A 245 -22.70 12.26 3.68
CA GLN A 245 -22.65 13.72 3.61
C GLN A 245 -22.23 14.28 4.97
N ALA A 246 -21.38 15.30 4.98
CA ALA A 246 -21.06 16.03 6.19
C ALA A 246 -22.34 16.68 6.75
N GLU A 247 -22.58 16.56 8.05
CA GLU A 247 -23.65 17.33 8.68
C GLU A 247 -23.28 18.81 8.59
N GLU A 248 -24.16 19.63 7.98
CA GLU A 248 -24.03 21.08 8.08
C GLU A 248 -23.97 21.43 9.57
N ALA A 249 -22.91 22.13 9.99
CA ALA A 249 -22.82 22.66 11.33
C ALA A 249 -24.09 23.49 11.57
N ARG A 250 -25.03 22.96 12.36
CA ARG A 250 -26.19 23.72 12.83
C ARG A 250 -25.62 24.92 13.59
N GLN A 251 -25.71 26.08 12.96
CA GLN A 251 -25.40 27.36 13.59
C GLN A 251 -26.36 27.61 14.76
#